data_AF-A0A961NQW7-F1
#
_entry.id   AF-A0A961NQW7-F1
#
_cell.length_a   1.000
_cell.length_b   1.000
_cell.length_c   1.000
_cell.angle_alpha   90.00
_cell.angle_beta   90.00
_cell.angle_gamma   90.00
#
_symmetry.space_group_name_H-M   'P 1'
#
loop_
_entity.id
_entity.type
_entity.pdbx_description
1 polymer ?
#
loop_
_entity_poly.entity_id
_entity_poly.type
_entity_poly.pdbx_seq_one_letter_code
_entity_poly.pdbx_strand_id
1 'polypeptide(L)'
;MSRHIVTVFCLLAGFLPAALLAQAGAAQSMNRVPLEGAGELASTISDPAVGIDYKREAIFRLGELSRELRSRTDVPASNLYNPLLGVLQPQQTEGHFILRREACIALAKFSTLDGSEVIIEPLGRVLANSGEREEVRNAAAQALVRFQNHSAAAADQLIAALNKELDRGPQPENINVVTAIVNALGTLQDRRGFVPLMRVIQSAFPNHTKGRAQAALEAIRWS
;
A
#
# COMPACT_ATOMS: atom_id res chain seq x y z
N MET A 1 -36.66 40.24 -68.60
CA MET A 1 -37.98 39.91 -68.01
C MET A 1 -37.80 38.61 -67.23
N SER A 2 -37.24 38.64 -66.02
CA SER A 2 -37.86 38.92 -64.71
C SER A 2 -38.96 37.94 -64.30
N ARG A 3 -38.81 37.39 -63.08
CA ARG A 3 -39.75 36.66 -62.20
C ARG A 3 -39.74 35.11 -62.33
N HIS A 4 -39.59 34.26 -61.30
CA HIS A 4 -39.50 34.38 -59.84
C HIS A 4 -38.64 33.22 -59.30
N ILE A 5 -37.70 33.50 -58.38
CA ILE A 5 -37.03 32.47 -57.56
C ILE A 5 -37.80 32.39 -56.25
N VAL A 6 -38.47 31.25 -56.00
CA VAL A 6 -39.09 30.94 -54.71
C VAL A 6 -38.09 30.13 -53.89
N THR A 7 -37.69 30.71 -52.78
CA THR A 7 -36.91 30.12 -51.70
C THR A 7 -37.72 29.01 -51.04
N VAL A 8 -37.17 27.79 -50.95
CA VAL A 8 -37.66 26.76 -50.03
C VAL A 8 -36.56 26.49 -49.01
N PHE A 9 -36.85 26.90 -47.78
CA PHE A 9 -36.06 26.72 -46.58
C PHE A 9 -36.43 25.34 -46.00
N CYS A 10 -35.60 24.32 -46.24
CA CYS A 10 -35.75 23.03 -45.55
C CYS A 10 -34.76 22.95 -44.39
N LEU A 11 -35.29 23.18 -43.20
CA LEU A 11 -34.76 22.72 -41.92
C LEU A 11 -34.45 21.21 -42.00
N LEU A 12 -33.18 20.83 -42.01
CA LEU A 12 -32.76 19.50 -41.59
C LEU A 12 -32.05 19.64 -40.25
N ALA A 13 -32.87 19.39 -39.23
CA ALA A 13 -32.49 19.17 -37.85
C ALA A 13 -31.40 18.09 -37.77
N GLY A 14 -30.51 18.30 -36.81
CA GLY A 14 -29.31 17.49 -36.61
C GLY A 14 -29.59 16.00 -36.40
N PHE A 15 -28.68 15.21 -36.94
CA PHE A 15 -28.39 13.87 -36.47
C PHE A 15 -26.87 13.77 -36.36
N LEU A 16 -26.35 14.24 -35.22
CA LEU A 16 -25.04 13.77 -34.76
C LEU A 16 -25.20 12.28 -34.42
N PRO A 17 -24.33 11.39 -34.89
CA PRO A 17 -24.44 9.97 -34.60
C PRO A 17 -24.27 9.76 -33.09
N ALA A 18 -25.32 9.22 -32.45
CA ALA A 18 -25.36 8.83 -31.04
C ALA A 18 -24.25 7.84 -30.63
N ALA A 19 -23.49 7.30 -31.60
CA ALA A 19 -22.34 6.43 -31.38
C ALA A 19 -21.17 7.12 -30.65
N LEU A 20 -21.02 8.45 -30.77
CA LEU A 20 -19.88 9.16 -30.17
C LEU A 20 -20.14 9.63 -28.72
N LEU A 21 -21.40 9.66 -28.27
CA LEU A 21 -21.76 9.98 -26.88
C LEU A 21 -21.90 8.73 -26.00
N ALA A 22 -22.05 7.54 -26.59
CA ALA A 22 -22.10 6.28 -25.84
C ALA A 22 -20.71 5.81 -25.33
N GLN A 23 -19.62 6.22 -26.00
CA GLN A 23 -18.26 5.84 -25.60
C GLN A 23 -17.71 6.65 -24.41
N ALA A 24 -18.29 7.81 -24.09
CA ALA A 24 -17.86 8.61 -22.94
C ALA A 24 -18.52 8.18 -21.61
N GLY A 25 -19.68 7.51 -21.67
CA GLY A 25 -20.42 7.05 -20.48
C GLY A 25 -20.02 5.66 -19.98
N ALA A 26 -19.53 4.79 -20.85
CA ALA A 26 -19.14 3.41 -20.48
C ALA A 26 -17.78 3.32 -19.76
N ALA A 27 -16.93 4.35 -19.89
CA ALA A 27 -15.60 4.37 -19.27
C ALA A 27 -15.60 4.71 -17.77
N GLN A 28 -16.73 5.16 -17.21
CA GLN A 28 -16.83 5.56 -15.80
C GLN A 28 -17.67 4.62 -14.92
N SER A 29 -18.40 3.67 -15.50
CA SER A 29 -19.23 2.72 -14.74
C SER A 29 -18.60 1.34 -14.51
N MET A 30 -17.46 1.02 -15.14
CA MET A 30 -16.73 -0.24 -14.92
C MET A 30 -15.69 -0.19 -13.78
N ASN A 31 -15.65 0.90 -13.00
CA ASN A 31 -14.53 1.21 -12.10
C ASN A 31 -14.78 0.86 -10.62
N ARG A 32 -15.70 -0.06 -10.34
CA ARG A 32 -15.86 -0.70 -9.03
C ARG A 32 -15.96 -2.20 -9.27
N VAL A 33 -14.86 -2.93 -9.06
CA VAL A 33 -14.97 -4.38 -8.92
C VAL A 33 -15.75 -4.59 -7.63
N PRO A 34 -16.95 -5.20 -7.64
CA PRO A 34 -17.64 -5.52 -6.40
C PRO A 34 -16.84 -6.58 -5.63
N LEU A 35 -17.06 -6.73 -4.32
CA LEU A 35 -16.48 -7.81 -3.51
C LEU A 35 -16.58 -9.22 -4.16
N GLU A 36 -17.59 -9.46 -5.00
CA GLU A 36 -17.76 -10.70 -5.77
C GLU A 36 -16.60 -10.98 -6.73
N GLY A 37 -15.93 -9.95 -7.25
CA GLY A 37 -14.75 -10.08 -8.11
C GLY A 37 -13.44 -10.34 -7.36
N ALA A 38 -13.44 -10.37 -6.02
CA ALA A 38 -12.21 -10.58 -5.24
C ALA A 38 -11.52 -11.92 -5.56
N GLY A 39 -12.30 -12.98 -5.85
CA GLY A 39 -11.75 -14.29 -6.23
C GLY A 39 -11.02 -14.26 -7.58
N GLU A 40 -11.53 -13.50 -8.55
CA GLU A 40 -10.89 -13.29 -9.85
C GLU A 40 -9.59 -12.49 -9.71
N LEU A 41 -9.60 -11.44 -8.87
CA LEU A 41 -8.39 -10.67 -8.56
C LEU A 41 -7.32 -11.55 -7.89
N ALA A 42 -7.71 -12.39 -6.92
CA ALA A 42 -6.81 -13.33 -6.26
C ALA A 42 -6.21 -14.35 -7.25
N SER A 43 -7.04 -14.85 -8.17
CA SER A 43 -6.61 -15.76 -9.24
C SER A 43 -5.61 -15.07 -10.18
N THR A 44 -5.89 -13.83 -10.57
CA THR A 44 -5.02 -12.99 -11.42
C THR A 44 -3.63 -12.80 -10.81
N ILE A 45 -3.56 -12.59 -9.49
CA ILE A 45 -2.29 -12.44 -8.75
C ILE A 45 -1.47 -13.73 -8.79
N SER A 46 -2.15 -14.87 -8.67
CA SER A 46 -1.51 -16.19 -8.54
C SER A 46 -1.14 -16.81 -9.89
N ASP A 47 -1.76 -16.36 -10.98
CA ASP A 47 -1.55 -16.92 -12.33
C ASP A 47 -0.14 -16.56 -12.87
N PRO A 48 0.74 -17.54 -13.13
CA PRO A 48 2.08 -17.28 -13.67
C PRO A 48 2.07 -16.70 -15.10
N ALA A 49 1.01 -16.90 -15.88
CA ALA A 49 0.89 -16.36 -17.24
C ALA A 49 0.53 -14.86 -17.25
N VAL A 50 0.05 -14.32 -16.13
CA VAL A 50 -0.33 -12.91 -16.02
C VAL A 50 0.90 -12.03 -15.77
N GLY A 51 1.03 -10.97 -16.57
CA GLY A 51 2.11 -9.99 -16.45
C GLY A 51 2.05 -9.15 -15.17
N ILE A 52 3.20 -8.60 -14.78
CA ILE A 52 3.38 -7.85 -13.52
C ILE A 52 2.44 -6.65 -13.41
N ASP A 53 2.19 -5.92 -14.50
CA ASP A 53 1.32 -4.74 -14.46
C ASP A 53 -0.14 -5.09 -14.12
N TYR A 54 -0.65 -6.20 -14.66
CA TYR A 54 -2.00 -6.69 -14.34
C TYR A 54 -2.07 -7.22 -12.91
N LYS A 55 -1.03 -7.92 -12.44
CA LYS A 55 -0.93 -8.36 -11.04
C LYS A 55 -0.90 -7.18 -10.07
N ARG A 56 -0.15 -6.11 -10.42
CA ARG A 56 -0.10 -4.88 -9.65
C ARG A 56 -1.49 -4.25 -9.54
N GLU A 57 -2.20 -4.14 -10.65
CA GLU A 57 -3.57 -3.61 -10.66
C GLU A 57 -4.51 -4.46 -9.79
N ALA A 58 -4.40 -5.79 -9.87
CA ALA A 58 -5.19 -6.70 -9.04
C ALA A 58 -4.89 -6.54 -7.54
N ILE A 59 -3.62 -6.41 -7.15
CA ILE A 59 -3.19 -6.11 -5.77
C ILE A 59 -3.79 -4.79 -5.29
N PHE A 60 -3.69 -3.74 -6.11
CA PHE A 60 -4.22 -2.43 -5.80
C PHE A 60 -5.75 -2.50 -5.54
N ARG A 61 -6.48 -3.17 -6.43
CA ARG A 61 -7.94 -3.34 -6.32
C ARG A 61 -8.34 -4.13 -5.08
N LEU A 62 -7.67 -5.24 -4.77
CA LEU A 62 -7.91 -5.98 -3.52
C LEU A 62 -7.72 -5.09 -2.30
N GLY A 63 -6.72 -4.21 -2.32
CA GLY A 63 -6.52 -3.20 -1.28
C GLY A 63 -7.70 -2.23 -1.14
N GLU A 64 -8.23 -1.72 -2.26
CA GLU A 64 -9.36 -0.78 -2.25
C GLU A 64 -10.66 -1.42 -1.72
N LEU A 65 -10.86 -2.72 -1.96
CA LEU A 65 -12.01 -3.48 -1.46
C LEU A 65 -12.08 -3.54 0.07
N SER A 66 -10.98 -3.29 0.79
CA SER A 66 -10.99 -3.16 2.26
C SER A 66 -11.97 -2.09 2.77
N ARG A 67 -12.28 -1.07 1.96
CA ARG A 67 -13.26 -0.04 2.31
C ARG A 67 -14.69 -0.59 2.33
N GLU A 68 -15.02 -1.49 1.42
CA GLU A 68 -16.36 -2.10 1.33
C GLU A 68 -16.65 -3.03 2.51
N LEU A 69 -15.60 -3.66 3.06
CA LEU A 69 -15.71 -4.50 4.24
C LEU A 69 -16.10 -3.75 5.51
N ARG A 70 -15.87 -2.42 5.59
CA ARG A 70 -16.27 -1.63 6.77
C ARG A 70 -17.78 -1.63 6.98
N SER A 71 -18.54 -1.81 5.91
CA SER A 71 -20.01 -1.87 5.91
C SER A 71 -20.57 -3.30 5.83
N ARG A 72 -19.71 -4.33 5.74
CA ARG A 72 -20.12 -5.72 5.50
C ARG A 72 -19.45 -6.67 6.48
N THR A 73 -20.27 -7.36 7.27
CA THR A 73 -19.81 -8.35 8.27
C THR A 73 -19.89 -9.79 7.76
N ASP A 74 -20.50 -10.00 6.60
CA ASP A 74 -20.74 -11.32 6.01
C ASP A 74 -19.56 -11.87 5.20
N VAL A 75 -18.57 -11.01 4.89
CA VAL A 75 -17.35 -11.38 4.18
C VAL A 75 -16.14 -11.22 5.10
N PRO A 76 -15.44 -12.30 5.47
CA PRO A 76 -14.21 -12.20 6.26
C PRO A 76 -13.13 -11.40 5.52
N ALA A 77 -12.50 -10.45 6.22
CA ALA A 77 -11.41 -9.64 5.66
C ALA A 77 -10.23 -10.48 5.16
N SER A 78 -10.02 -11.65 5.76
CA SER A 78 -9.01 -12.63 5.36
C SER A 78 -9.13 -13.06 3.90
N ASN A 79 -10.34 -13.08 3.35
CA ASN A 79 -10.54 -13.44 1.94
C ASN A 79 -9.86 -12.45 0.99
N LEU A 80 -9.68 -11.21 1.41
CA LEU A 80 -9.03 -10.17 0.60
C LEU A 80 -7.54 -10.03 0.91
N TYR A 81 -7.13 -10.11 2.18
CA TYR A 81 -5.73 -9.92 2.54
C TYR A 81 -4.87 -11.18 2.37
N ASN A 82 -5.42 -12.40 2.43
CA ASN A 82 -4.63 -13.63 2.30
C ASN A 82 -3.90 -13.74 0.95
N PRO A 83 -4.52 -13.42 -0.21
CA PRO A 83 -3.80 -13.35 -1.47
C PRO A 83 -2.60 -12.38 -1.42
N LEU A 84 -2.78 -11.22 -0.77
CA LEU A 84 -1.72 -10.23 -0.60
C LEU A 84 -0.58 -10.73 0.30
N LEU A 85 -0.91 -11.47 1.36
CA LEU A 85 0.08 -12.14 2.20
C LEU A 85 0.88 -13.19 1.41
N GLY A 86 0.23 -13.89 0.48
CA GLY A 86 0.90 -14.81 -0.45
C GLY A 86 1.93 -14.09 -1.34
N VAL A 87 1.61 -12.89 -1.82
CA VAL A 87 2.54 -12.07 -2.63
C VAL A 87 3.80 -11.72 -1.85
N LEU A 88 3.72 -11.50 -0.53
CA LEU A 88 4.87 -11.14 0.30
C LEU A 88 5.98 -12.22 0.32
N GLN A 89 5.67 -13.46 -0.07
CA GLN A 89 6.68 -14.51 -0.18
C GLN A 89 7.68 -14.18 -1.30
N PRO A 90 9.00 -14.25 -1.04
CA PRO A 90 10.00 -14.07 -2.09
C PRO A 90 9.81 -15.07 -3.23
N GLN A 91 9.90 -14.58 -4.47
CA GLN A 91 9.92 -15.39 -5.68
C GLN A 91 11.08 -14.92 -6.56
N GLN A 92 11.68 -15.85 -7.31
CA GLN A 92 12.82 -15.58 -8.20
C GLN A 92 12.42 -14.89 -9.52
N THR A 93 11.13 -14.58 -9.68
CA THR A 93 10.62 -13.90 -10.87
C THR A 93 11.13 -12.46 -10.91
N GLU A 94 11.65 -12.05 -12.06
CA GLU A 94 12.04 -10.67 -12.30
C GLU A 94 10.88 -9.72 -11.98
N GLY A 95 11.18 -8.60 -11.32
CA GLY A 95 10.16 -7.60 -10.96
C GLY A 95 9.20 -8.02 -9.84
N HIS A 96 9.31 -9.20 -9.24
CA HIS A 96 8.43 -9.61 -8.12
C HIS A 96 8.52 -8.68 -6.90
N PHE A 97 9.66 -8.03 -6.68
CA PHE A 97 9.81 -7.00 -5.65
C PHE A 97 8.80 -5.84 -5.81
N ILE A 98 8.37 -5.53 -7.04
CA ILE A 98 7.34 -4.52 -7.31
C ILE A 98 6.02 -5.00 -6.70
N LEU A 99 5.62 -6.24 -6.95
CA LEU A 99 4.38 -6.81 -6.41
C LEU A 99 4.42 -6.84 -4.87
N ARG A 100 5.58 -7.16 -4.28
CA ARG A 100 5.76 -7.18 -2.82
C ARG A 100 5.65 -5.81 -2.18
N ARG A 101 6.21 -4.78 -2.81
CA ARG A 101 6.04 -3.39 -2.40
C ARG A 101 4.55 -3.01 -2.41
N GLU A 102 3.86 -3.30 -3.51
CA GLU A 102 2.44 -2.97 -3.68
C GLU A 102 1.55 -3.75 -2.71
N ALA A 103 1.89 -5.01 -2.43
CA ALA A 103 1.21 -5.81 -1.42
C ALA A 103 1.35 -5.20 -0.02
N CYS A 104 2.53 -4.69 0.37
CA CYS A 104 2.68 -3.97 1.64
C CYS A 104 1.74 -2.75 1.72
N ILE A 105 1.67 -1.97 0.64
CA ILE A 105 0.81 -0.77 0.56
C ILE A 105 -0.68 -1.17 0.64
N ALA A 106 -1.09 -2.21 -0.08
CA ALA A 106 -2.46 -2.70 -0.08
C ALA A 106 -2.86 -3.26 1.30
N LEU A 107 -2.00 -4.06 1.93
CA LEU A 107 -2.19 -4.62 3.26
C LEU A 107 -2.40 -3.54 4.34
N ALA A 108 -1.72 -2.40 4.21
CA ALA A 108 -1.90 -1.28 5.14
C ALA A 108 -3.33 -0.74 5.18
N LYS A 109 -4.13 -0.93 4.12
CA LYS A 109 -5.53 -0.47 4.04
C LYS A 109 -6.46 -1.30 4.94
N PHE A 110 -6.06 -2.51 5.32
CA PHE A 110 -6.80 -3.40 6.21
C PHE A 110 -6.61 -3.09 7.70
N SER A 111 -5.69 -2.17 8.04
CA SER A 111 -5.24 -1.88 9.42
C SER A 111 -6.30 -1.48 10.44
N THR A 112 -7.51 -1.12 9.99
CA THR A 112 -8.62 -0.74 10.87
C THR A 112 -9.72 -1.78 10.93
N LEU A 113 -9.55 -2.93 10.26
CA LEU A 113 -10.54 -4.02 10.25
C LEU A 113 -10.25 -4.98 11.39
N ASP A 114 -11.30 -5.64 11.88
CA ASP A 114 -11.18 -6.66 12.92
C ASP A 114 -10.35 -7.85 12.42
N GLY A 115 -9.46 -8.37 13.27
CA GLY A 115 -8.55 -9.46 12.93
C GLY A 115 -7.39 -9.04 12.01
N SER A 116 -7.18 -7.75 11.78
CA SER A 116 -6.10 -7.25 10.91
C SER A 116 -4.71 -7.34 11.55
N GLU A 117 -4.61 -7.57 12.86
CA GLU A 117 -3.35 -7.74 13.59
C GLU A 117 -2.50 -8.90 13.03
N VAL A 118 -3.11 -9.89 12.38
CA VAL A 118 -2.39 -11.02 11.75
C VAL A 118 -1.48 -10.58 10.60
N ILE A 119 -1.68 -9.37 10.06
CA ILE A 119 -0.89 -8.79 8.96
C ILE A 119 0.44 -8.20 9.48
N ILE A 120 0.51 -7.84 10.77
CA ILE A 120 1.64 -7.13 11.37
C ILE A 120 2.92 -7.97 11.31
N GLU A 121 2.85 -9.23 11.70
CA GLU A 121 4.02 -10.12 11.72
C GLU A 121 4.58 -10.40 10.31
N PRO A 122 3.76 -10.73 9.28
CA PRO A 122 4.23 -10.78 7.89
C PRO A 122 4.96 -9.52 7.42
N LEU A 123 4.42 -8.32 7.71
CA LEU A 123 5.08 -7.06 7.37
C LEU A 123 6.40 -6.88 8.13
N GLY A 124 6.43 -7.26 9.41
CA GLY A 124 7.64 -7.27 10.23
C GLY A 124 8.74 -8.18 9.67
N ARG A 125 8.39 -9.38 9.18
CA ARG A 125 9.34 -10.29 8.52
C ARG A 125 9.92 -9.69 7.24
N VAL A 126 9.09 -9.03 6.42
CA VAL A 126 9.57 -8.31 5.22
C VAL A 126 10.55 -7.20 5.62
N LEU A 127 10.20 -6.40 6.63
CA LEU A 127 11.04 -5.31 7.11
C LEU A 127 12.39 -5.82 7.68
N ALA A 128 12.38 -6.92 8.43
CA ALA A 128 13.56 -7.49 9.08
C ALA A 128 14.49 -8.28 8.13
N ASN A 129 14.05 -8.55 6.90
CA ASN A 129 14.87 -9.25 5.91
C ASN A 129 15.92 -8.31 5.31
N SER A 130 17.19 -8.48 5.70
CA SER A 130 18.30 -7.66 5.23
C SER A 130 18.68 -7.94 3.77
N GLY A 131 18.27 -9.07 3.20
CA GLY A 131 18.42 -9.38 1.77
C GLY A 131 17.27 -8.83 0.91
N GLU A 132 16.29 -8.19 1.53
CA GLU A 132 15.17 -7.56 0.84
C GLU A 132 15.59 -6.23 0.21
N ARG A 133 14.95 -5.88 -0.91
CA ARG A 133 15.15 -4.57 -1.52
C ARG A 133 14.67 -3.44 -0.60
N GLU A 134 15.45 -2.36 -0.59
CA GLU A 134 15.19 -1.18 0.23
C GLU A 134 13.75 -0.66 0.06
N GLU A 135 13.23 -0.58 -1.17
CA GLU A 135 11.90 -0.02 -1.43
C GLU A 135 10.78 -0.88 -0.83
N VAL A 136 10.97 -2.20 -0.78
CA VAL A 136 9.99 -3.13 -0.19
C VAL A 136 10.03 -3.03 1.33
N ARG A 137 11.22 -2.94 1.92
CA ARG A 137 11.39 -2.74 3.38
C ARG A 137 10.80 -1.40 3.82
N ASN A 138 11.02 -0.33 3.06
CA ASN A 138 10.45 0.99 3.31
C ASN A 138 8.91 0.93 3.26
N ALA A 139 8.33 0.24 2.28
CA ALA A 139 6.89 0.06 2.19
C ALA A 139 6.33 -0.74 3.38
N ALA A 140 7.03 -1.77 3.84
CA ALA A 140 6.65 -2.54 5.03
C ALA A 140 6.66 -1.67 6.30
N ALA A 141 7.70 -0.85 6.51
CA ALA A 141 7.76 0.09 7.63
C ALA A 141 6.60 1.09 7.59
N GLN A 142 6.30 1.67 6.42
CA GLN A 142 5.18 2.60 6.25
C GLN A 142 3.82 1.92 6.46
N ALA A 143 3.67 0.66 6.06
CA ALA A 143 2.46 -0.11 6.27
C ALA A 143 2.20 -0.36 7.75
N LEU A 144 3.24 -0.73 8.52
CA LEU A 144 3.15 -0.99 9.96
C LEU A 144 2.62 0.22 10.75
N VAL A 145 2.93 1.45 10.32
CA VAL A 145 2.41 2.69 10.94
C VAL A 145 0.87 2.78 10.91
N ARG A 146 0.21 2.14 9.94
CA ARG A 146 -1.25 2.20 9.82
C ARG A 146 -1.97 1.41 10.89
N PHE A 147 -1.31 0.44 11.53
CA PHE A 147 -1.88 -0.41 12.57
C PHE A 147 -1.87 0.27 13.95
N GLN A 148 -2.42 1.49 14.03
CA GLN A 148 -2.44 2.27 15.28
C GLN A 148 -3.28 1.61 16.39
N ASN A 149 -4.36 0.90 16.01
CA ASN A 149 -5.17 0.11 16.95
C ASN A 149 -4.38 -1.07 17.58
N HIS A 150 -3.27 -1.45 16.94
CA HIS A 150 -2.34 -2.47 17.39
C HIS A 150 -0.92 -1.89 17.47
N SER A 151 -0.80 -0.63 17.89
CA SER A 151 0.46 0.11 17.96
C SER A 151 1.53 -0.68 18.72
N ALA A 152 1.10 -1.44 19.74
CA ALA A 152 1.98 -2.30 20.50
C ALA A 152 2.68 -3.34 19.61
N ALA A 153 1.92 -4.17 18.92
CA ALA A 153 2.47 -5.21 18.05
C ALA A 153 3.27 -4.61 16.87
N ALA A 154 2.80 -3.51 16.29
CA ALA A 154 3.49 -2.84 15.18
C ALA A 154 4.85 -2.27 15.61
N ALA A 155 4.92 -1.63 16.78
CA ALA A 155 6.16 -1.12 17.32
C ALA A 155 7.14 -2.24 17.70
N ASP A 156 6.69 -3.41 18.16
CA ASP A 156 7.60 -4.55 18.41
C ASP A 156 8.32 -4.99 17.12
N GLN A 157 7.60 -5.06 16.00
CA GLN A 157 8.20 -5.40 14.70
C GLN A 157 9.21 -4.34 14.24
N LEU A 158 8.85 -3.05 14.38
CA LEU A 158 9.73 -1.94 14.02
C LEU A 158 10.98 -1.89 14.90
N ILE A 159 10.84 -2.09 16.22
CA ILE A 159 11.95 -2.12 17.18
C ILE A 159 12.89 -3.28 16.89
N ALA A 160 12.35 -4.48 16.64
CA ALA A 160 13.15 -5.64 16.30
C ALA A 160 14.00 -5.41 15.03
N ALA A 161 13.38 -4.85 13.97
CA ALA A 161 14.09 -4.49 12.76
C ALA A 161 15.13 -3.38 12.99
N LEU A 162 14.80 -2.35 13.77
CA LEU A 162 15.73 -1.26 14.09
C LEU A 162 16.96 -1.76 14.84
N ASN A 163 16.77 -2.60 15.85
CA ASN A 163 17.87 -3.15 16.63
C ASN A 163 18.82 -3.96 15.74
N LYS A 164 18.28 -4.77 14.83
CA LYS A 164 19.10 -5.52 13.86
C LYS A 164 19.95 -4.61 12.96
N GLU A 165 19.39 -3.50 12.48
CA GLU A 165 20.15 -2.54 11.67
C GLU A 165 21.15 -1.72 12.50
N LEU A 166 20.83 -1.42 13.76
CA LEU A 166 21.77 -0.78 14.68
C LEU A 166 22.99 -1.66 14.96
N ASP A 167 22.78 -2.97 15.14
CA ASP A 167 23.85 -3.93 15.37
C ASP A 167 24.73 -4.11 14.11
N ARG A 168 24.13 -3.97 12.92
CA ARG A 168 24.85 -3.96 11.63
C ARG A 168 25.65 -2.66 11.40
N GLY A 169 25.20 -1.56 11.97
CA GLY A 169 25.75 -0.23 11.75
C GLY A 169 25.31 0.39 10.41
N PRO A 170 25.75 1.64 10.13
CA PRO A 170 25.33 2.36 8.94
C PRO A 170 25.96 1.78 7.66
N GLN A 171 25.11 1.47 6.70
CA GLN A 171 25.46 1.03 5.35
C GLN A 171 24.64 1.84 4.33
N PRO A 172 25.16 2.12 3.12
CA PRO A 172 24.41 2.88 2.12
C PRO A 172 22.99 2.37 1.87
N GLU A 173 22.80 1.05 1.87
CA GLU A 173 21.53 0.37 1.61
C GLU A 173 20.57 0.31 2.81
N ASN A 174 21.01 0.63 4.04
CA ASN A 174 20.14 0.55 5.22
C ASN A 174 19.81 1.90 5.85
N ILE A 175 20.52 2.97 5.49
CA ILE A 175 20.28 4.33 6.05
C ILE A 175 18.84 4.77 5.82
N ASN A 176 18.32 4.58 4.61
CA ASN A 176 16.95 4.92 4.27
C ASN A 176 15.94 4.06 5.02
N VAL A 177 16.21 2.76 5.17
CA VAL A 177 15.35 1.84 5.92
C VAL A 177 15.31 2.21 7.40
N VAL A 178 16.45 2.47 8.02
CA VAL A 178 16.52 2.92 9.41
C VAL A 178 15.78 4.23 9.59
N THR A 179 15.94 5.18 8.66
CA THR A 179 15.20 6.44 8.68
C THR A 179 13.68 6.21 8.56
N ALA A 180 13.23 5.28 7.71
CA ALA A 180 11.83 4.90 7.60
C ALA A 180 11.29 4.26 8.90
N ILE A 181 12.06 3.36 9.53
CA ILE A 181 11.69 2.72 10.80
C ILE A 181 11.59 3.76 11.93
N VAL A 182 12.55 4.68 12.00
CA VAL A 182 12.57 5.77 12.98
C VAL A 182 11.34 6.67 12.84
N ASN A 183 11.02 7.09 11.61
CA ASN A 183 9.81 7.89 11.34
C ASN A 183 8.54 7.11 11.70
N ALA A 184 8.51 5.80 11.43
CA ALA A 184 7.39 4.95 11.74
C ALA A 184 7.15 4.84 13.26
N LEU A 185 8.21 4.60 14.04
CA LEU A 185 8.15 4.58 15.51
C LEU A 185 7.68 5.92 16.07
N GLY A 186 8.20 7.05 15.55
CA GLY A 186 7.74 8.38 15.94
C GLY A 186 6.26 8.63 15.62
N THR A 187 5.75 8.06 14.53
CA THR A 187 4.33 8.18 14.16
C THR A 187 3.42 7.30 15.02
N LEU A 188 3.88 6.12 15.43
CA LEU A 188 3.15 5.26 16.36
C LEU A 188 3.13 5.82 17.79
N GLN A 189 4.10 6.68 18.13
CA GLN A 189 4.20 7.36 19.43
C GLN A 189 4.30 6.40 20.64
N ASP A 190 4.72 5.15 20.40
CA ASP A 190 4.81 4.11 21.42
C ASP A 190 6.08 4.29 22.27
N ARG A 191 5.91 4.34 23.60
CA ARG A 191 7.01 4.53 24.57
C ARG A 191 8.11 3.46 24.49
N ARG A 192 7.81 2.27 23.99
CA ARG A 192 8.81 1.20 23.80
C ARG A 192 9.86 1.58 22.76
N GLY A 193 9.54 2.53 21.87
CA GLY A 193 10.49 3.12 20.94
C GLY A 193 11.58 3.97 21.59
N PHE A 194 11.43 4.39 22.87
CA PHE A 194 12.37 5.30 23.52
C PHE A 194 13.82 4.82 23.49
N VAL A 195 14.08 3.60 23.96
CA VAL A 195 15.45 3.07 24.05
C VAL A 195 16.07 2.87 22.66
N PRO A 196 15.40 2.23 21.69
CA PRO A 196 15.93 2.10 20.32
C PRO A 196 16.19 3.44 19.63
N LEU A 197 15.32 4.44 19.79
CA LEU A 197 15.51 5.76 19.20
C LEU A 197 16.71 6.51 19.83
N MET A 198 16.92 6.38 21.14
CA MET A 198 18.12 6.89 21.80
C MET A 198 19.40 6.23 21.27
N ARG A 199 19.37 4.91 21.03
CA ARG A 199 20.49 4.19 20.40
C ARG A 199 20.80 4.74 19.00
N VAL A 200 19.80 5.11 18.20
CA VAL A 200 20.03 5.74 16.89
C VAL A 200 20.78 7.06 17.05
N ILE A 201 20.39 7.92 18.00
CA ILE A 201 21.06 9.20 18.24
C ILE A 201 22.53 9.02 18.62
N GLN A 202 22.82 8.01 19.45
CA GLN A 202 24.16 7.68 19.92
C GLN A 202 25.01 6.90 18.90
N SER A 203 24.40 6.41 17.83
CA SER A 203 25.06 5.57 16.81
C SER A 203 25.92 6.36 15.83
N ALA A 204 26.52 5.67 14.84
CA ALA A 204 27.23 6.26 13.71
C ALA A 204 26.32 6.63 12.52
N PHE A 205 24.99 6.48 12.62
CA PHE A 205 24.09 6.84 11.52
C PHE A 205 24.16 8.35 11.19
N PRO A 206 23.83 8.75 9.94
CA PRO A 206 23.93 10.15 9.53
C PRO A 206 23.07 11.12 10.35
N ASN A 207 23.48 12.39 10.40
CA ASN A 207 22.78 13.42 11.17
C ASN A 207 21.30 13.57 10.81
N HIS A 208 20.92 13.36 9.54
CA HIS A 208 19.51 13.42 9.16
C HIS A 208 18.69 12.33 9.86
N THR A 209 19.21 11.09 9.94
CA THR A 209 18.57 9.96 10.64
C THR A 209 18.49 10.23 12.14
N LYS A 210 19.57 10.76 12.73
CA LYS A 210 19.59 11.16 14.15
C LYS A 210 18.57 12.26 14.46
N GLY A 211 18.46 13.27 13.60
CA GLY A 211 17.46 14.32 13.74
C GLY A 211 16.03 13.79 13.68
N ARG A 212 15.76 12.79 12.82
CA ARG A 212 14.47 12.08 12.81
C ARG A 212 14.23 11.30 14.09
N ALA A 213 15.27 10.68 14.66
CA ALA A 213 15.16 9.93 15.91
C ALA A 213 14.86 10.87 17.09
N GLN A 214 15.46 12.05 17.12
CA GLN A 214 15.14 13.07 18.11
C GLN A 214 13.67 13.53 17.99
N ALA A 215 13.22 13.87 16.78
CA ALA A 215 11.82 14.25 16.56
C ALA A 215 10.84 13.13 16.93
N ALA A 216 11.21 11.86 16.68
CA ALA A 216 10.43 10.70 17.08
C ALA A 216 10.35 10.54 18.61
N LEU A 217 11.43 10.81 19.35
CA LEU A 217 11.43 10.79 20.82
C LEU A 217 10.50 11.88 21.40
N GLU A 218 10.53 13.08 20.82
CA GLU A 218 9.65 14.19 21.23
C GLU A 218 8.17 13.87 21.01
N ALA A 219 7.85 12.98 20.06
CA ALA A 219 6.49 12.57 19.74
C ALA A 219 5.95 11.43 20.64
N ILE A 220 6.79 10.78 21.47
CA ILE A 220 6.37 9.65 22.31
C ILE A 220 5.30 10.09 23.33
N ARG A 221 4.24 9.26 23.45
CA ARG A 221 3.23 9.42 24.50
C ARG A 221 3.62 8.63 25.76
N TRP A 222 3.63 9.31 26.90
CA TRP A 222 4.01 8.74 28.20
C TRP A 222 2.79 8.36 29.08
N SER A 223 1.59 8.74 28.65
CA SER A 223 0.32 8.50 29.33
C SER A 223 -0.09 7.04 29.33
#